data_AF-A0A6S5TU18-F1
#
_entry.id   AF-A0A6S5TU18-F1
#
_cell.length_a   1.000
_cell.length_b   1.000
_cell.length_c   1.000
_cell.angle_alpha   90.00
_cell.angle_beta   90.00
_cell.angle_gamma   90.00
#
_symmetry.space_group_name_H-M   'P 1'
#
loop_
_entity.id
_entity.type
_entity.pdbx_description
1 polymer ?
#
loop_
_entity_poly.entity_id
_entity_poly.type
_entity_poly.pdbx_seq_one_letter_code
_entity_poly.pdbx_strand_id
1 'polypeptide(L)'
;MNTEAQTPKTNPNEFKLLEPIQAHGEPVLSVTLKRPTVRQCREIGQLPYRIEKDESVGLNLDVVVKYIIVCAGIPGSSVEQMDVTDLNTIGWALAGFFMASPKKQAEEAKAAMEAEASAG
;
A
#
# COMPACT_ATOMS: atom_id res chain seq x y z
N MET A 1 -24.18 24.98 -17.21
CA MET A 1 -22.75 24.82 -16.86
C MET A 1 -22.72 24.02 -15.57
N ASN A 2 -22.69 22.70 -15.68
CA ASN A 2 -22.65 21.83 -14.50
C ASN A 2 -21.20 21.46 -14.27
N THR A 3 -20.57 22.14 -13.32
CA THR A 3 -19.27 21.75 -12.78
C THR A 3 -19.56 20.83 -11.60
N GLU A 4 -19.89 19.57 -11.89
CA GLU A 4 -19.85 18.53 -10.85
C GLU A 4 -18.38 18.32 -10.52
N ALA A 5 -17.97 18.82 -9.36
CA ALA A 5 -16.71 18.43 -8.74
C ALA A 5 -16.78 16.92 -8.51
N GLN A 6 -16.18 16.17 -9.43
CA GLN A 6 -16.01 14.73 -9.29
C GLN A 6 -15.22 14.52 -8.00
N THR A 7 -15.86 13.98 -6.98
CA THR A 7 -15.20 13.47 -5.79
C THR A 7 -14.08 12.52 -6.25
N PRO A 8 -12.83 12.71 -5.78
CA PRO A 8 -11.75 11.80 -6.18
C PRO A 8 -12.12 10.42 -5.67
N LYS A 9 -12.34 9.48 -6.60
CA LYS A 9 -12.47 8.05 -6.31
C LYS A 9 -11.20 7.66 -5.54
N THR A 10 -11.32 7.41 -4.24
CA THR A 10 -10.20 6.98 -3.42
C THR A 10 -9.70 5.66 -3.97
N ASN A 11 -8.48 5.68 -4.52
CA ASN A 11 -7.82 4.44 -4.90
C ASN A 11 -7.53 3.70 -3.59
N PRO A 12 -8.05 2.48 -3.36
CA PRO A 12 -7.88 1.77 -2.09
C PRO A 12 -6.42 1.44 -1.78
N ASN A 13 -5.51 1.63 -2.75
CA ASN A 13 -4.08 1.44 -2.60
C ASN A 13 -3.30 2.76 -2.56
N GLU A 14 -3.95 3.92 -2.44
CA GLU A 14 -3.29 5.21 -2.25
C GLU A 14 -3.22 5.57 -0.77
N PHE A 15 -2.00 5.89 -0.32
CA PHE A 15 -1.67 6.24 1.06
C PHE A 15 -1.16 7.67 1.07
N LYS A 16 -1.88 8.58 1.74
CA LYS A 16 -1.36 9.92 2.03
C LYS A 16 -0.28 9.80 3.08
N LEU A 17 0.85 10.45 2.84
CA LEU A 17 1.96 10.50 3.79
C LEU A 17 1.71 11.60 4.82
N LEU A 18 2.17 11.39 6.05
CA LEU A 18 2.13 12.38 7.11
C LEU A 18 3.09 13.54 6.82
N GLU A 19 4.25 13.23 6.25
CA GLU A 19 5.24 14.20 5.81
C GLU A 19 5.62 13.96 4.33
N PRO A 20 5.88 15.01 3.53
CA PRO A 20 6.35 14.84 2.17
C PRO A 20 7.72 14.17 2.12
N ILE A 21 7.89 13.22 1.19
CA ILE A 21 9.19 12.61 0.87
C ILE A 21 9.70 13.12 -0.49
N GLN A 22 11.00 13.04 -0.75
CA GLN A 22 11.57 13.30 -2.07
C GLN A 22 11.68 12.02 -2.89
N ALA A 23 11.11 11.99 -4.09
CA ALA A 23 11.28 10.91 -5.05
C ALA A 23 11.47 11.44 -6.47
N HIS A 24 12.45 10.91 -7.19
CA HIS A 24 12.75 11.34 -8.58
C HIS A 24 12.97 12.85 -8.76
N GLY A 25 13.43 13.53 -7.69
CA GLY A 25 13.68 14.98 -7.69
C GLY A 25 12.48 15.86 -7.35
N GLU A 26 11.33 15.27 -7.00
CA GLU A 26 10.10 16.00 -6.69
C GLU A 26 9.52 15.59 -5.32
N PRO A 27 8.82 16.49 -4.62
CA PRO A 27 8.10 16.16 -3.40
C PRO A 27 6.88 15.27 -3.70
N VAL A 28 6.74 14.20 -2.94
CA VAL A 28 5.64 13.24 -3.00
C VAL A 28 4.86 13.27 -1.69
N LEU A 29 3.56 13.53 -1.75
CA LEU A 29 2.65 13.59 -0.59
C LEU A 29 1.78 12.33 -0.44
N SER A 30 1.73 11.48 -1.45
CA SER A 30 1.02 10.20 -1.39
C SER A 30 1.74 9.13 -2.19
N VAL A 31 1.62 7.89 -1.75
CA VAL A 31 2.16 6.71 -2.42
C VAL A 31 1.02 5.82 -2.85
N THR A 32 1.01 5.43 -4.13
CA THR A 32 0.08 4.42 -4.65
C THR A 32 0.80 3.09 -4.79
N LEU A 33 0.28 2.04 -4.13
CA LEU A 33 0.80 0.69 -4.26
C LEU A 33 0.16 -0.05 -5.44
N LYS A 34 1.00 -0.65 -6.28
CA LYS A 34 0.58 -1.71 -7.21
C LYS A 34 0.69 -3.07 -6.52
N ARG A 35 -0.15 -4.02 -6.93
CA ARG A 35 -0.03 -5.42 -6.47
C ARG A 35 1.32 -5.99 -6.93
N PRO A 36 2.09 -6.66 -6.05
CA PRO A 36 3.34 -7.29 -6.43
C PRO A 36 3.13 -8.41 -7.45
N THR A 37 4.03 -8.50 -8.42
CA THR A 37 4.06 -9.57 -9.43
C THR A 37 4.84 -10.78 -8.93
N VAL A 38 4.56 -11.96 -9.49
CA VAL A 38 5.32 -13.20 -9.16
C VAL A 38 6.82 -13.02 -9.39
N ARG A 39 7.22 -12.27 -10.43
CA ARG A 39 8.63 -11.95 -10.69
C ARG A 39 9.26 -11.18 -9.53
N GLN A 40 8.62 -10.08 -9.11
CA GLN A 40 9.11 -9.27 -7.98
C GLN A 40 9.15 -10.09 -6.69
N CYS A 41 8.14 -10.93 -6.43
CA CYS A 41 8.14 -11.80 -5.26
C CYS A 41 9.33 -12.77 -5.27
N ARG A 42 9.67 -13.34 -6.44
CA ARG A 42 10.83 -14.24 -6.58
C ARG A 42 12.16 -13.52 -6.47
N GLU A 43 12.27 -12.31 -7.00
CA GLU A 43 13.48 -11.48 -6.89
C GLU A 43 13.74 -11.04 -5.44
N ILE A 44 12.68 -10.74 -4.68
CA ILE A 44 12.78 -10.39 -3.25
C ILE A 44 13.00 -11.64 -2.38
N GLY A 45 12.37 -12.76 -2.73
CA GLY A 45 12.60 -14.07 -2.12
C GLY A 45 11.99 -14.27 -0.72
N GLN A 46 11.28 -13.27 -0.18
CA GLN A 46 10.64 -13.31 1.13
C GLN A 46 9.29 -12.59 1.13
N LEU A 47 8.43 -12.92 2.09
CA LEU A 47 7.17 -12.23 2.34
C LEU A 47 7.39 -11.00 3.24
N PRO A 48 6.52 -9.97 3.16
CA PRO A 48 6.61 -8.77 4.00
C PRO A 48 6.22 -9.02 5.46
N TYR A 49 5.85 -10.25 5.81
CA TYR A 49 5.53 -10.66 7.18
C TYR A 49 6.19 -12.00 7.51
N ARG A 50 6.25 -12.31 8.81
CA ARG A 50 6.68 -13.58 9.39
C ARG A 50 5.59 -14.07 10.33
N ILE A 51 5.48 -15.39 10.44
CA ILE A 51 4.70 -16.04 11.49
C ILE A 51 5.71 -16.40 12.58
N GLU A 52 5.50 -15.83 13.76
CA GLU A 52 6.35 -16.03 14.92
C GLU A 52 6.02 -17.35 15.64
N LYS A 53 6.85 -17.74 16.60
CA LYS A 53 6.69 -19.01 17.32
C LYS A 53 5.41 -19.10 18.15
N ASP A 54 4.88 -17.95 18.56
CA ASP A 54 3.62 -17.81 19.29
C ASP A 54 2.41 -17.68 18.36
N GLU A 55 2.60 -17.99 17.07
CA GLU A 55 1.60 -17.86 15.99
C GLU A 55 1.19 -16.41 15.69
N SER A 56 1.83 -15.42 16.32
CA SER A 56 1.61 -14.02 15.98
C SER A 56 2.19 -13.69 14.60
N VAL A 57 1.59 -12.72 13.92
CA VAL A 57 2.08 -12.23 12.63
C VAL A 57 2.80 -10.92 12.86
N GLY A 58 4.09 -10.88 12.51
CA GLY A 58 4.93 -9.68 12.58
C GLY A 58 5.34 -9.21 11.19
N LEU A 59 5.40 -7.90 10.97
CA LEU A 59 5.98 -7.35 9.74
C LEU A 59 7.49 -7.58 9.70
N ASN A 60 7.99 -7.90 8.50
CA ASN A 60 9.41 -7.95 8.20
C ASN A 60 9.80 -6.65 7.49
N LEU A 61 10.18 -5.63 8.26
CA LEU A 61 10.39 -4.27 7.74
C LEU A 61 11.42 -4.20 6.62
N ASP A 62 12.51 -4.98 6.69
CA ASP A 62 13.52 -5.07 5.63
C ASP A 62 12.93 -5.52 4.29
N VAL A 63 11.90 -6.36 4.32
CA VAL A 63 11.22 -6.87 3.13
C VAL A 63 10.07 -5.96 2.71
N VAL A 64 9.37 -5.35 3.67
CA VAL A 64 8.37 -4.30 3.40
C VAL A 64 9.00 -3.19 2.55
N VAL A 65 10.15 -2.65 2.95
CA VAL A 65 10.85 -1.59 2.20
C VAL A 65 11.12 -2.01 0.75
N LYS A 66 11.59 -3.25 0.52
CA LYS A 66 11.84 -3.77 -0.84
C LYS A 66 10.57 -3.83 -1.68
N TYR A 67 9.46 -4.24 -1.09
CA TYR A 67 8.17 -4.24 -1.78
C TYR A 67 7.66 -2.82 -2.03
N ILE A 68 7.80 -1.88 -1.10
CA ILE A 68 7.43 -0.48 -1.33
C ILE A 68 8.15 0.07 -2.56
N ILE A 69 9.48 -0.11 -2.64
CA ILE A 69 10.28 0.37 -3.78
C ILE A 69 9.70 -0.12 -5.11
N VAL A 70 9.43 -1.42 -5.25
CA VAL A 70 8.99 -2.00 -6.53
C VAL A 70 7.49 -1.82 -6.81
N CYS A 71 6.66 -1.74 -5.77
CA CYS A 71 5.20 -1.59 -5.90
C CYS A 71 4.76 -0.14 -6.05
N ALA A 72 5.48 0.81 -5.42
CA ALA A 72 5.26 2.24 -5.57
C ALA A 72 6.10 2.88 -6.68
N GLY A 73 7.21 2.24 -7.09
CA GLY A 73 8.11 2.78 -8.11
C GLY A 73 8.92 3.99 -7.62
N ILE A 74 9.21 4.06 -6.32
CA ILE A 74 10.02 5.13 -5.71
C ILE A 74 11.41 4.61 -5.31
N PRO A 75 12.45 5.47 -5.29
CA PRO A 75 13.79 5.10 -4.83
C PRO A 75 13.81 4.62 -3.37
N GLY A 76 14.78 3.78 -3.01
CA GLY A 76 14.96 3.33 -1.62
C GLY A 76 15.21 4.48 -0.65
N SER A 77 15.98 5.49 -1.07
CA SER A 77 16.21 6.71 -0.30
C SER A 77 14.93 7.52 -0.03
N SER A 78 13.87 7.34 -0.84
CA SER A 78 12.57 7.96 -0.59
C SER A 78 11.81 7.23 0.52
N VAL A 79 11.94 5.90 0.59
CA VAL A 79 11.31 5.10 1.65
C VAL A 79 11.93 5.40 3.01
N GLU A 80 13.24 5.63 3.06
CA GLU A 80 13.98 6.01 4.28
C GLU A 80 13.56 7.37 4.87
N GLN A 81 12.84 8.20 4.10
CA GLN A 81 12.28 9.47 4.57
C GLN A 81 10.87 9.35 5.16
N MET A 82 10.20 8.19 5.01
CA MET A 82 8.83 8.02 5.47
C MET A 82 8.74 8.08 6.99
N ASP A 83 7.62 8.63 7.50
CA ASP A 83 7.27 8.48 8.90
C ASP A 83 7.08 6.99 9.24
N VAL A 84 7.42 6.62 10.47
CA VAL A 84 7.35 5.22 10.93
C VAL A 84 5.90 4.70 10.90
N THR A 85 4.93 5.59 11.12
CA THR A 85 3.49 5.29 11.03
C THR A 85 3.07 4.98 9.60
N ASP A 86 3.58 5.73 8.62
CA ASP A 86 3.32 5.49 7.21
C ASP A 86 3.93 4.15 6.78
N LEU A 87 5.19 3.89 7.15
CA LEU A 87 5.88 2.63 6.87
C LEU A 87 5.10 1.43 7.43
N ASN A 88 4.63 1.50 8.67
CA ASN A 88 3.84 0.43 9.28
C ASN A 88 2.49 0.23 8.57
N THR A 89 1.79 1.32 8.26
CA THR A 89 0.48 1.29 7.57
C THR A 89 0.61 0.65 6.19
N ILE A 90 1.58 1.10 5.40
CA ILE A 90 1.87 0.60 4.06
C ILE A 90 2.35 -0.86 4.13
N GLY A 91 3.13 -1.22 5.16
CA GLY A 91 3.58 -2.60 5.39
C GLY A 91 2.42 -3.59 5.57
N TRP A 92 1.40 -3.22 6.35
CA TRP A 92 0.20 -4.04 6.51
C TRP A 92 -0.64 -4.13 5.25
N ALA A 93 -0.75 -3.04 4.47
CA ALA A 93 -1.40 -3.08 3.17
C ALA A 93 -0.71 -4.07 2.21
N LEU A 94 0.63 -4.06 2.18
CA LEU A 94 1.41 -5.00 1.40
C LEU A 94 1.20 -6.46 1.85
N ALA A 95 1.19 -6.72 3.16
CA ALA A 95 0.87 -8.05 3.70
C ALA A 95 -0.51 -8.53 3.25
N GLY A 96 -1.50 -7.62 3.22
CA GLY A 96 -2.85 -7.88 2.73
C GLY A 96 -2.91 -8.48 1.32
N PHE A 97 -2.03 -8.07 0.40
CA PHE A 97 -1.98 -8.64 -0.96
C PHE A 97 -1.69 -10.15 -1.00
N PHE A 98 -1.03 -10.69 0.04
CA PHE A 98 -0.63 -12.09 0.15
C PHE A 98 -1.56 -12.91 1.04
N MET A 99 -2.26 -12.27 1.99
CA MET A 99 -3.14 -12.96 2.94
C MET A 99 -4.58 -13.11 2.43
N ALA A 100 -5.02 -12.24 1.51
CA ALA A 100 -6.37 -12.29 0.96
C ALA A 100 -6.36 -12.66 -0.53
N SER A 101 -7.31 -13.52 -0.92
CA SER A 101 -7.58 -13.80 -2.33
C SER A 101 -8.01 -12.52 -3.05
N PRO A 102 -7.52 -12.25 -4.28
CA PRO A 102 -7.92 -11.07 -5.05
C PRO A 102 -9.44 -10.91 -5.23
N LYS A 103 -10.19 -12.02 -5.29
CA LYS A 103 -11.67 -11.99 -5.34
C LYS A 103 -12.27 -11.36 -4.08
N LYS A 104 -11.78 -11.76 -2.90
CA LYS A 104 -12.28 -11.27 -1.62
C LYS A 104 -12.00 -9.77 -1.45
N GLN A 105 -10.80 -9.30 -1.82
CA GLN A 105 -10.48 -7.86 -1.79
C GLN A 105 -11.32 -7.04 -2.77
N ALA A 106 -11.58 -7.55 -3.98
CA ALA A 106 -12.40 -6.86 -4.97
C ALA A 106 -13.87 -6.76 -4.50
N GLU A 107 -14.38 -7.81 -3.85
CA GLU A 107 -15.72 -7.82 -3.24
C GLU A 107 -15.83 -6.85 -2.06
N GLU A 108 -14.84 -6.82 -1.16
CA GLU A 108 -14.79 -5.89 -0.03
C GLU A 108 -14.63 -4.43 -0.48
N ALA A 109 -13.77 -4.16 -1.47
CA ALA A 109 -13.63 -2.83 -2.05
C ALA A 109 -14.92 -2.36 -2.73
N LYS A 110 -15.61 -3.25 -3.45
CA LYS A 110 -16.92 -2.95 -4.04
C LYS A 110 -17.99 -2.69 -2.97
N ALA A 111 -18.02 -3.50 -1.92
CA ALA A 111 -18.95 -3.34 -0.82
C ALA A 111 -18.74 -2.03 -0.03
N ALA A 112 -17.48 -1.63 0.20
CA ALA A 112 -17.16 -0.36 0.82
C ALA A 112 -17.62 0.84 -0.04
N MET A 113 -17.39 0.79 -1.35
CA MET A 113 -17.85 1.82 -2.29
C MET A 113 -19.38 1.92 -2.36
N GLU A 114 -20.10 0.79 -2.29
CA GLU A 114 -21.57 0.76 -2.29
C GLU A 114 -22.17 1.28 -0.97
N ALA A 115 -21.54 0.97 0.18
CA ALA A 115 -21.96 1.47 1.48
C ALA A 115 -21.81 2.99 1.60
N GLU A 116 -20.73 3.57 1.07
CA GLU A 116 -20.53 5.01 1.02
C GLU A 116 -21.52 5.71 0.07
N ALA A 117 -21.92 5.07 -1.03
CA ALA A 117 -22.89 5.62 -1.97
C ALA A 117 -24.35 5.60 -1.46
N SER A 118 -24.66 4.76 -0.48
CA SER A 118 -26.01 4.67 0.11
C SER A 118 -26.19 5.55 1.35
N ALA A 119 -25.12 6.17 1.86
CA ALA A 119 -25.13 6.99 3.07
C ALA A 119 -25.22 8.50 2.78
N GLY A 120 -25.26 8.91 1.50
CA GLY A 120 -25.49 10.29 1.05
C GLY A 120 -26.79 10.42 0.28
#